data_AF-A0A7S3LRI0-F1
#
_entry.id   AF-A0A7S3LRI0-F1
#
_cell.length_a   1.000
_cell.length_b   1.000
_cell.length_c   1.000
_cell.angle_alpha   90.00
_cell.angle_beta   90.00
_cell.angle_gamma   90.00
#
_symmetry.space_group_name_H-M   'P 1'
#
loop_
_entity.id
_entity.type
_entity.pdbx_description
1 polymer ?
#
loop_
_entity_poly.entity_id
_entity_poly.type
_entity_poly.pdbx_seq_one_letter_code
_entity_poly.pdbx_strand_id
1 'polypeptide(L)'
;PNGYMRRRQFCNLSAPHVTIGPYSILSVDEGYSAITINNGKIDIKKGGNVYFLDHENHQFKSFVPLTVQITAFDDAIKCATADNVVVQCEGSVSWKVKDVETAAESFVETMNWGG
;
A
#
# COMPACT_ATOMS: atom_id res chain seq x y z
N PRO A 1 18.65 -27.60 -35.69
CA PRO A 1 19.45 -26.51 -35.10
C PRO A 1 18.51 -25.50 -34.41
N ASN A 2 18.06 -25.85 -33.20
CA ASN A 2 17.00 -25.12 -32.51
C ASN A 2 17.63 -24.03 -31.64
N GLY A 3 17.58 -22.81 -32.15
CA GLY A 3 18.01 -21.60 -31.45
C GLY A 3 17.01 -21.26 -30.34
N TYR A 4 17.39 -21.53 -29.09
CA TYR A 4 16.71 -20.96 -27.93
C TYR A 4 17.01 -19.45 -27.90
N MET A 5 16.05 -18.62 -28.34
CA MET A 5 16.08 -17.18 -28.10
C MET A 5 16.00 -16.92 -26.60
N ARG A 6 17.16 -16.72 -25.95
CA ARG A 6 17.21 -16.16 -24.60
C ARG A 6 16.81 -14.70 -24.66
N ARG A 7 15.57 -14.39 -24.29
CA ARG A 7 15.14 -13.01 -24.02
C ARG A 7 15.96 -12.49 -22.83
N ARG A 8 16.94 -11.62 -23.09
CA ARG A 8 17.62 -10.87 -22.03
C ARG A 8 16.66 -9.78 -21.58
N GLN A 9 16.16 -9.89 -20.36
CA GLN A 9 15.36 -8.85 -19.73
C GLN A 9 16.27 -8.11 -18.75
N PHE A 10 16.52 -6.83 -19.04
CA PHE A 10 17.19 -5.95 -18.09
C PHE A 10 16.15 -5.53 -17.05
N CYS A 11 16.39 -5.87 -15.78
CA CYS A 11 15.55 -5.46 -14.66
C CYS A 11 16.24 -4.32 -13.91
N ASN A 12 15.47 -3.28 -13.59
CA ASN A 12 15.96 -2.18 -12.77
C ASN A 12 15.79 -2.56 -11.30
N LEU A 13 16.90 -2.84 -10.62
CA LEU A 13 16.92 -3.20 -9.20
C LEU A 13 16.80 -1.99 -8.25
N SER A 14 16.78 -0.77 -8.78
CA SER A 14 16.50 0.42 -7.98
C SER A 14 15.01 0.60 -7.67
N ALA A 15 14.13 -0.12 -8.36
CA ALA A 15 12.70 -0.09 -8.06
C ALA A 15 12.39 -0.98 -6.83
N PRO A 16 11.50 -0.55 -5.92
CA PRO A 16 11.17 -1.32 -4.72
C PRO A 16 10.39 -2.60 -5.05
N HIS A 17 9.76 -2.69 -6.21
CA HIS A 17 9.09 -3.90 -6.70
C HIS A 17 9.60 -4.23 -8.10
N VAL A 18 10.22 -5.40 -8.25
CA VAL A 18 10.83 -5.87 -9.50
C VAL A 18 10.26 -7.22 -9.88
N THR A 19 9.56 -7.28 -11.01
CA THR A 19 8.99 -8.53 -11.53
C THR A 19 9.97 -9.23 -12.47
N ILE A 20 10.21 -10.52 -12.23
CA ILE A 20 11.09 -11.40 -13.00
C ILE A 20 10.28 -12.64 -13.40
N GLY A 21 9.51 -12.53 -14.47
CA GLY A 21 8.58 -13.60 -14.88
C GLY A 21 7.49 -13.82 -13.82
N PRO A 22 7.27 -15.06 -13.34
CA PRO A 22 6.27 -15.36 -12.30
C PRO A 22 6.74 -14.99 -10.88
N TYR A 23 8.00 -14.57 -10.74
CA TYR A 23 8.59 -14.19 -9.46
C TYR A 23 8.64 -12.67 -9.34
N SER A 24 8.64 -12.17 -8.12
CA SER A 24 8.93 -10.75 -7.88
C SER A 24 9.80 -10.56 -6.64
N ILE A 25 10.68 -9.58 -6.72
CA ILE A 25 11.49 -9.12 -5.59
C ILE A 25 10.85 -7.84 -5.07
N LEU A 26 10.64 -7.79 -3.76
CA LEU A 26 10.00 -6.68 -3.08
C LEU A 26 10.93 -6.18 -1.98
N SER A 27 11.48 -4.99 -2.16
CA SER A 27 12.24 -4.28 -1.13
C SER A 27 11.27 -3.37 -0.37
N VAL A 28 11.16 -3.56 0.94
CA VAL A 28 10.29 -2.75 1.80
C VAL A 28 11.17 -1.92 2.71
N ASP A 29 11.09 -0.60 2.56
CA ASP A 29 11.89 0.34 3.35
C ASP A 29 11.46 0.35 4.82
N GLU A 30 12.38 0.73 5.71
CA GLU A 30 12.05 0.96 7.12
C GLU A 30 10.99 2.07 7.25
N GLY A 31 10.03 1.88 8.16
CA GLY A 31 8.91 2.81 8.31
C GLY A 31 7.75 2.55 7.35
N TYR A 32 7.86 1.55 6.48
CA TYR A 32 6.76 1.05 5.66
C TYR A 32 6.47 -0.42 5.95
N SER A 33 5.26 -0.84 5.62
CA SER A 33 4.89 -2.26 5.48
C SER A 33 4.32 -2.47 4.08
N ALA A 34 4.56 -3.63 3.48
CA ALA A 34 3.96 -3.95 2.20
C ALA A 34 2.81 -4.94 2.38
N ILE A 35 1.71 -4.68 1.69
CA ILE A 35 0.58 -5.58 1.58
C ILE A 35 0.83 -6.47 0.36
N THR A 36 0.94 -7.77 0.60
CA THR A 36 0.98 -8.79 -0.45
C THR A 36 -0.23 -9.71 -0.32
N ILE A 37 -0.62 -10.36 -1.41
CA ILE A 37 -1.63 -11.40 -1.42
C ILE A 37 -0.95 -12.68 -1.88
N ASN A 38 -0.98 -13.71 -1.05
CA ASN A 38 -0.46 -15.03 -1.36
C ASN A 38 -1.62 -16.02 -1.43
N ASN A 39 -1.92 -16.51 -2.64
CA ASN A 39 -3.01 -17.47 -2.90
C ASN A 39 -4.36 -17.02 -2.29
N GLY A 40 -4.66 -15.73 -2.43
CA GLY A 40 -5.89 -15.12 -1.93
C GLY A 40 -5.88 -14.74 -0.45
N LYS A 41 -4.80 -15.02 0.29
CA LYS A 41 -4.65 -14.59 1.69
C LYS A 41 -3.79 -13.33 1.77
N ILE A 42 -4.18 -12.39 2.62
CA ILE A 42 -3.36 -11.21 2.92
C ILE A 42 -2.12 -11.68 3.67
N ASP A 43 -0.96 -11.23 3.20
CA ASP A 43 0.36 -11.50 3.76
C ASP A 43 1.09 -10.15 3.90
N ILE A 44 1.35 -9.73 5.13
CA ILE A 44 1.98 -8.44 5.42
C ILE A 44 3.49 -8.61 5.55
N LYS A 45 4.24 -7.86 4.73
CA LYS A 45 5.70 -7.82 4.75
C LYS A 45 6.17 -6.62 5.56
N LYS A 46 7.04 -6.86 6.54
CA LYS A 46 7.56 -5.81 7.43
C LYS A 46 8.64 -5.00 6.72
N GLY A 47 8.75 -3.71 7.06
CA GLY A 47 9.82 -2.86 6.57
C GLY A 47 11.22 -3.32 6.98
N GLY A 48 12.23 -2.77 6.29
CA GLY A 48 13.65 -3.03 6.51
C GLY A 48 14.17 -4.32 5.88
N ASN A 49 13.37 -5.00 5.07
CA ASN A 49 13.70 -6.31 4.50
C ASN A 49 13.38 -6.40 3.02
N VAL A 50 14.06 -7.32 2.35
CA VAL A 50 13.77 -7.71 0.97
C VAL A 50 13.08 -9.07 0.98
N TYR A 51 11.97 -9.17 0.27
CA TYR A 51 11.14 -10.36 0.15
C TYR A 51 11.14 -10.88 -1.27
N PHE A 52 11.07 -12.19 -1.41
CA PHE A 52 10.91 -12.88 -2.67
C PHE A 52 9.49 -13.44 -2.74
N LEU A 53 8.72 -12.99 -3.72
CA LEU A 53 7.40 -13.52 -4.04
C LEU A 53 7.61 -14.61 -5.10
N ASP A 54 7.29 -15.82 -4.71
CA ASP A 54 7.78 -17.07 -5.28
C ASP A 54 6.87 -17.69 -6.34
N HIS A 55 5.71 -17.11 -6.61
CA HIS A 55 4.79 -17.60 -7.64
C HIS A 55 3.82 -16.52 -8.11
N GLU A 56 3.14 -16.77 -9.23
CA GLU A 56 2.24 -15.80 -9.88
C GLU A 56 1.07 -15.35 -8.99
N ASN A 57 0.56 -16.24 -8.14
CA ASN A 57 -0.49 -15.92 -7.17
C ASN A 57 0.03 -15.18 -5.91
N HIS A 58 1.32 -14.81 -5.87
CA HIS A 58 1.93 -14.06 -4.78
C HIS A 58 2.17 -12.63 -5.29
N GLN A 59 1.18 -11.76 -5.07
CA GLN A 59 1.12 -10.46 -5.69
C GLN A 59 1.31 -9.34 -4.68
N PHE A 60 2.17 -8.38 -5.00
CA PHE A 60 2.23 -7.11 -4.29
C PHE A 60 1.00 -6.24 -4.61
N LYS A 61 0.44 -5.58 -3.59
CA LYS A 61 -0.70 -4.67 -3.74
C LYS A 61 -0.33 -3.21 -3.48
N SER A 62 0.20 -2.90 -2.30
CA SER A 62 0.51 -1.52 -1.92
C SER A 62 1.49 -1.45 -0.76
N PHE A 63 2.13 -0.29 -0.60
CA PHE A 63 2.91 0.07 0.58
C PHE A 63 2.06 0.90 1.53
N VAL A 64 2.23 0.65 2.83
CA VAL A 64 1.55 1.34 3.92
C VAL A 64 2.61 2.05 4.76
N PRO A 65 2.60 3.39 4.84
CA PRO A 65 3.47 4.11 5.76
C PRO A 65 3.04 3.84 7.21
N LEU A 66 4.03 3.53 8.05
CA LEU A 66 3.87 3.40 9.50
C LEU A 66 4.18 4.72 10.23
N THR A 67 4.68 5.70 9.48
CA THR A 67 4.95 7.06 9.95
C THR A 67 3.65 7.84 10.13
N VAL A 68 3.69 8.83 11.02
CA VAL A 68 2.57 9.73 11.26
C VAL A 68 2.25 10.52 9.99
N GLN A 69 1.00 10.46 9.57
CA GLN A 69 0.44 11.19 8.45
C GLN A 69 -0.37 12.38 8.97
N ILE A 70 -0.33 13.49 8.24
CA ILE A 70 -1.14 14.67 8.53
C ILE A 70 -2.07 14.87 7.34
N THR A 71 -3.37 14.81 7.59
CA THR A 71 -4.39 15.12 6.60
C THR A 71 -5.05 16.42 6.99
N ALA A 72 -4.88 17.44 6.16
CA ALA A 72 -5.64 18.69 6.28
C ALA A 72 -6.98 18.53 5.55
N PHE A 73 -8.01 19.19 6.05
CA PHE A 73 -9.25 19.33 5.28
C PHE A 73 -9.06 20.43 4.25
N ASP A 74 -9.24 20.11 2.97
CA ASP A 74 -9.08 21.07 1.88
C ASP A 74 -10.13 22.20 1.95
N ASP A 75 -11.33 21.85 2.41
CA ASP A 75 -12.43 22.79 2.60
C ASP A 75 -12.71 23.05 4.07
N ALA A 76 -12.86 24.32 4.42
CA ALA A 76 -13.28 24.72 5.74
C ALA A 76 -14.73 24.28 6.00
N ILE A 77 -14.94 23.59 7.11
CA ILE A 77 -16.25 23.07 7.50
C ILE A 77 -17.06 24.25 8.05
N LYS A 78 -18.14 24.60 7.34
CA LYS A 78 -19.11 25.57 7.84
C LYS A 78 -20.18 24.84 8.65
N CYS A 79 -20.31 25.20 9.91
CA CYS A 79 -21.35 24.66 10.78
C CYS A 79 -22.05 25.78 11.57
N ALA A 80 -23.28 25.53 11.98
CA ALA A 80 -24.02 26.41 12.89
C ALA A 80 -23.90 25.87 14.31
N THR A 81 -23.57 26.74 15.26
CA THR A 81 -23.59 26.39 16.68
C THR A 81 -25.03 26.25 17.18
N ALA A 82 -25.21 25.70 18.39
CA ALA A 82 -26.51 25.61 19.03
C ALA A 82 -27.21 26.98 19.20
N ASP A 83 -26.42 28.05 19.28
CA ASP A 83 -26.91 29.44 19.39
C ASP A 83 -27.17 30.09 18.02
N ASN A 84 -27.24 29.29 16.95
CA ASN A 84 -27.48 29.72 15.58
C ASN A 84 -26.41 30.71 15.03
N VAL A 85 -25.18 30.58 15.53
CA VAL A 85 -24.03 31.33 15.00
C VAL A 85 -23.32 30.47 13.98
N VAL A 86 -23.14 31.01 12.77
CA VAL A 86 -22.38 30.31 11.71
C VAL A 86 -20.89 30.47 11.98
N VAL A 87 -20.19 29.35 12.07
CA VAL A 87 -18.74 29.29 12.25
C VAL A 87 -18.10 28.54 11.09
N GLN A 88 -16.86 28.90 10.78
CA GLN A 88 -16.02 28.23 9.81
C GLN A 88 -14.84 27.61 10.56
N CYS A 89 -14.70 26.29 10.44
CA CYS A 89 -13.71 25.50 11.14
C CYS A 89 -12.72 24.92 10.14
N GLU A 90 -11.45 25.23 10.34
CA GLU A 90 -10.33 24.57 9.66
C GLU A 90 -9.65 23.62 10.64
N GLY A 91 -9.20 22.48 10.15
CA GLY A 91 -8.61 21.46 11.00
C GLY A 91 -7.64 20.59 10.22
N SER A 92 -6.75 19.96 10.98
CA SER A 92 -5.86 18.92 10.47
C SER A 92 -5.92 17.74 11.42
N VAL A 93 -5.98 16.54 10.86
CA VAL A 93 -5.94 15.29 11.62
C VAL A 93 -4.56 14.68 11.45
N SER A 94 -3.88 14.49 12.57
CA SER A 94 -2.64 13.71 12.64
C SER A 94 -2.97 12.29 13.07
N TRP A 95 -2.63 11.31 12.24
CA TRP A 95 -2.97 9.91 12.45
C TRP A 95 -1.81 8.99 12.02
N LYS A 96 -1.81 7.75 12.50
CA LYS A 96 -0.85 6.73 12.09
C LYS A 96 -1.52 5.37 12.06
N VAL A 97 -1.07 4.50 11.16
CA VAL A 97 -1.53 3.11 11.12
C VAL A 97 -0.94 2.36 12.31
N LYS A 98 -1.81 1.87 13.20
CA LYS A 98 -1.41 1.07 14.36
C LYS A 98 -1.31 -0.41 14.02
N ASP A 99 -2.32 -0.92 13.33
CA ASP A 99 -2.39 -2.30 12.88
C ASP A 99 -2.57 -2.32 11.36
N VAL A 100 -1.62 -2.94 10.68
CA VAL A 100 -1.58 -3.00 9.21
C VAL A 100 -2.46 -4.13 8.71
N GLU A 101 -2.63 -5.21 9.47
CA GLU A 101 -3.44 -6.35 9.05
C GLU A 101 -4.91 -5.95 8.94
N THR A 102 -5.47 -5.34 9.99
CA THR A 102 -6.84 -4.82 9.97
C THR A 102 -7.03 -3.74 8.90
N ALA A 103 -6.04 -2.85 8.73
CA ALA A 103 -6.11 -1.81 7.70
C ALA A 103 -6.13 -2.42 6.28
N ALA A 104 -5.38 -3.50 6.05
CA ALA A 104 -5.35 -4.21 4.78
C ALA A 104 -6.67 -4.95 4.49
N GLU A 105 -7.32 -5.51 5.50
CA GLU A 105 -8.64 -6.15 5.35
C GLU A 105 -9.68 -5.15 4.85
N SER A 106 -9.78 -3.97 5.48
CA SER A 106 -10.70 -2.91 5.05
C SER A 106 -10.39 -2.40 3.63
N PHE A 107 -9.11 -2.38 3.26
CA PHE A 107 -8.69 -2.01 1.90
C PHE A 107 -9.12 -3.05 0.85
N VAL A 108 -9.04 -4.35 1.16
CA VAL A 108 -9.49 -5.42 0.25
C VAL A 108 -11.01 -5.40 0.09
N GLU A 109 -11.77 -5.18 1.17
CA GLU A 109 -13.23 -5.08 1.11
C GLU A 109 -13.71 -3.93 0.21
N THR A 110 -13.09 -2.76 0.33
CA THR A 110 -13.44 -1.60 -0.49
C THR A 110 -13.12 -1.81 -1.97
N MET A 111 -12.08 -2.58 -2.31
CA MET A 111 -11.79 -2.97 -3.70
C MET A 111 -12.80 -3.97 -4.27
N ASN A 112 -13.29 -4.91 -3.47
CA ASN A 112 -14.27 -5.90 -3.93
C ASN A 112 -15.67 -5.31 -4.15
N TRP A 113 -16.02 -4.22 -3.45
CA TRP A 113 -17.32 -3.55 -3.62
C TRP A 113 -17.42 -2.74 -4.93
N GLY A 114 -16.28 -2.39 -5.55
CA GLY A 114 -16.22 -1.63 -6.80
C GLY A 114 -16.14 -2.48 -8.07
N GLY A 115 -16.32 -3.81 -7.97
CA GLY A 115 -16.25 -4.77 -9.07
C GLY A 115 -17.60 -5.13 -9.68
#